data_AF-A0A2W7IF93-F1
#
_entry.id   AF-A0A2W7IF93-F1
#
_cell.length_a   1.000
_cell.length_b   1.000
_cell.length_c   1.000
_cell.angle_alpha   90.00
_cell.angle_beta   90.00
_cell.angle_gamma   90.00
#
_symmetry.space_group_name_H-M   'P 1'
#
loop_
_entity.id
_entity.type
_entity.pdbx_description
1 polymer ?
#
loop_
_entity_poly.entity_id
_entity_poly.type
_entity_poly.pdbx_seq_one_letter_code
_entity_poly.pdbx_strand_id
1 'polypeptide(L)' 'MGEIIKVLVKKEDGFNFEIELNKANSIYQPRMIHLQNEKGRIQFTEAEFITISSVFLEAINNFKILKKINE' A
#
# COMPACT_ATOMS: atom_id res chain seq x y z
N MET A 1 -9.44 16.57 4.88
CA MET A 1 -8.41 15.55 4.60
C MET A 1 -8.29 14.70 5.85
N GLY A 2 -8.27 13.37 5.73
CA GLY A 2 -8.13 12.48 6.89
C GLY A 2 -6.84 12.76 7.65
N GLU A 3 -6.85 12.52 8.95
CA GLU A 3 -5.66 12.66 9.79
C GLU A 3 -4.79 11.41 9.65
N ILE A 4 -3.50 11.57 9.37
CA ILE A 4 -2.56 10.45 9.30
C ILE A 4 -2.43 9.87 10.72
N ILE A 5 -2.86 8.63 10.89
CA ILE A 5 -2.68 7.89 12.15
C ILE A 5 -1.25 7.37 12.22
N LYS A 6 -0.77 6.78 11.11
CA LYS A 6 0.55 6.13 11.06
C LYS A 6 1.05 5.98 9.63
N VAL A 7 2.33 6.29 9.42
CA VAL A 7 3.05 5.87 8.20
C VAL A 7 3.46 4.41 8.37
N LEU A 8 2.94 3.54 7.51
CA LEU A 8 3.23 2.10 7.53
C LEU A 8 4.54 1.78 6.82
N VAL A 9 4.78 2.45 5.69
CA VAL A 9 6.00 2.30 4.89
C VAL A 9 6.34 3.66 4.29
N LYS A 10 7.63 3.99 4.29
CA LYS A 10 8.19 5.10 3.54
C LYS A 10 9.48 4.65 2.86
N LYS A 11 9.57 4.85 1.55
CA LYS A 11 10.74 4.52 0.72
C LYS A 11 11.16 5.77 -0.05
N GLU A 12 12.45 6.08 0.01
CA GLU A 12 13.06 7.26 -0.63
C GLU A 12 14.14 6.87 -1.67
N ASP A 13 14.26 5.58 -2.02
CA ASP A 13 15.24 5.10 -3.00
C ASP A 13 14.78 5.36 -4.45
N GLY A 14 14.87 6.62 -4.90
CA GLY A 14 14.58 7.05 -6.29
C GLY A 14 13.11 7.01 -6.71
N PHE A 15 12.27 6.31 -5.95
CA PHE A 15 10.81 6.33 -6.05
C PHE A 15 10.25 6.68 -4.69
N ASN A 16 9.99 7.98 -4.47
CA ASN A 16 9.40 8.49 -3.25
C ASN A 16 7.98 7.94 -3.11
N PHE A 17 7.81 6.97 -2.21
CA PHE A 17 6.53 6.28 -2.03
C PHE A 17 6.23 6.05 -0.56
N GLU A 18 4.99 6.33 -0.19
CA GLU A 18 4.50 6.26 1.18
C GLU A 18 3.20 5.47 1.23
N ILE A 19 3.09 4.64 2.27
CA ILE A 19 1.86 3.93 2.63
C ILE A 19 1.44 4.42 4.01
N GLU A 20 0.23 4.94 4.11
CA GLU A 20 -0.26 5.58 5.33
C GLU A 20 -1.61 4.99 5.76
N LEU A 21 -1.76 4.76 7.06
CA LEU A 21 -3.05 4.54 7.69
C LEU A 21 -3.63 5.90 8.10
N ASN A 22 -4.80 6.22 7.56
CA ASN A 22 -5.49 7.48 7.74
C ASN A 22 -6.83 7.28 8.47
N LYS A 23 -7.14 8.19 9.39
CA LYS A 23 -8.44 8.29 10.05
C LYS A 23 -9.40 9.00 9.10
N ALA A 24 -10.61 8.49 8.97
CA ALA A 24 -11.64 9.24 8.28
C ALA A 24 -12.10 10.45 9.11
N ASN A 25 -12.58 11.51 8.45
CA ASN A 25 -13.00 12.76 9.12
C ASN A 25 -14.23 12.59 10.03
N SER A 26 -14.90 11.43 9.96
CA SER A 26 -16.08 11.11 10.76
C SER A 26 -15.84 9.83 11.55
N ILE A 27 -16.36 9.81 12.78
CA ILE A 27 -16.23 8.70 13.75
C ILE A 27 -16.84 7.40 13.19
N TYR A 28 -17.79 7.51 12.26
CA TYR A 28 -18.49 6.38 11.66
C TYR A 28 -17.89 5.89 10.33
N GLN A 29 -16.86 6.56 9.83
CA GLN A 29 -16.23 6.16 8.58
C GLN A 29 -15.04 5.22 8.84
N PRO A 30 -14.88 4.17 8.02
CA PRO A 30 -13.77 3.23 8.18
C PRO A 30 -12.42 3.93 7.98
N ARG A 31 -11.36 3.40 8.62
CA ARG A 31 -10.00 3.87 8.35
C ARG A 31 -9.62 3.48 6.93
N MET A 32 -8.73 4.29 6.36
CA MET A 32 -8.36 4.18 4.96
C MET A 32 -6.84 4.08 4.84
N ILE A 33 -6.38 3.27 3.89
CA ILE A 33 -4.97 3.17 3.54
C ILE A 33 -4.72 4.03 2.31
N HIS A 34 -3.74 4.94 2.37
CA HIS A 34 -3.31 5.75 1.23
C HIS A 34 -1.97 5.24 0.74
N LEU A 35 -1.89 4.96 -0.56
CA LEU A 35 -0.66 4.68 -1.30
C LEU A 35 -0.36 5.93 -2.12
N GLN A 36 0.74 6.60 -1.85
CA GLN A 36 1.03 7.89 -2.48
C GLN A 36 2.49 8.05 -2.89
N ASN A 37 2.68 8.80 -3.97
CA ASN A 37 3.96 9.36 -4.39
C ASN A 37 3.74 10.79 -4.90
N GLU A 38 4.80 11.39 -5.42
CA GLU A 38 4.76 12.73 -6.02
C GLU A 38 3.76 12.88 -7.18
N LYS A 39 3.39 11.78 -7.84
CA LYS A 39 2.53 11.78 -9.04
C LYS A 39 1.06 11.54 -8.73
N GLY A 40 0.74 10.95 -7.58
CA GLY A 40 -0.65 10.64 -7.25
C GLY A 40 -0.83 9.85 -5.96
N ARG A 41 -2.11 9.72 -5.60
CA ARG A 41 -2.56 9.01 -4.41
C ARG A 41 -3.71 8.08 -4.77
N ILE A 42 -3.63 6.84 -4.31
CA ILE A 42 -4.71 5.87 -4.36
C ILE A 42 -5.14 5.57 -2.94
N GLN A 43 -6.44 5.41 -2.74
CA GLN A 43 -7.04 5.17 -1.45
C GLN A 43 -7.80 3.83 -1.45
N PHE A 44 -7.60 3.06 -0.39
CA PHE A 44 -8.24 1.78 -0.17
C PHE A 44 -8.86 1.74 1.22
N THR A 45 -9.92 0.95 1.37
CA THR A 45 -10.29 0.42 2.69
C THR A 45 -9.21 -0.55 3.18
N GLU A 46 -9.18 -0.81 4.49
CA GLU A 46 -8.24 -1.81 5.05
C GLU A 46 -8.42 -3.20 4.40
N ALA A 47 -9.68 -3.61 4.14
CA ALA A 47 -9.99 -4.90 3.53
C ALA A 47 -9.44 -5.00 2.10
N GLU A 48 -9.70 -4.00 1.26
CA GLU A 48 -9.18 -3.95 -0.12
C GLU A 48 -7.65 -3.94 -0.13
N PHE A 49 -7.03 -3.17 0.77
CA PHE A 49 -5.58 -3.13 0.88
C PHE A 49 -4.98 -4.50 1.23
N ILE A 50 -5.58 -5.24 2.17
CA ILE A 50 -5.14 -6.58 2.55
C ILE A 50 -5.27 -7.54 1.36
N THR A 51 -6.42 -7.55 0.68
CA THR A 51 -6.67 -8.43 -0.47
C THR A 51 -5.70 -8.15 -1.62
N ILE A 52 -5.48 -6.88 -1.97
CA ILE A 52 -4.54 -6.52 -3.05
C ILE A 52 -3.10 -6.85 -2.65
N SER A 53 -2.73 -6.60 -1.39
CA SER A 53 -1.40 -6.92 -0.88
C SER A 53 -1.12 -8.43 -0.93
N SER A 54 -2.09 -9.28 -0.62
CA SER A 54 -1.91 -10.73 -0.72
C SER A 54 -1.69 -11.19 -2.16
N VAL A 55 -2.42 -10.61 -3.12
CA VAL A 55 -2.23 -10.89 -4.55
C VAL A 55 -0.82 -10.48 -5.01
N PHE A 56 -0.32 -9.32 -4.60
CA PHE A 56 1.04 -8.90 -4.91
C PHE A 56 2.10 -9.82 -4.29
N LEU A 57 1.92 -10.28 -3.06
CA LEU A 57 2.83 -11.23 -2.42
C LEU A 57 2.89 -12.55 -3.18
N GLU A 58 1.75 -13.08 -3.61
CA GLU A 58 1.69 -14.29 -4.44
C GLU A 58 2.40 -14.08 -5.78
N ALA A 59 2.14 -12.95 -6.46
CA ALA A 59 2.80 -12.60 -7.71
C ALA A 59 4.33 -12.49 -7.55
N ILE A 60 4.82 -11.89 -6.46
CA ILE A 60 6.25 -11.80 -6.14
C ILE A 60 6.87 -13.19 -5.95
N ASN A 61 6.19 -14.09 -5.24
CA ASN A 61 6.66 -15.45 -5.02
C ASN A 61 6.77 -16.22 -6.34
N ASN A 62 5.74 -16.15 -7.18
CA ASN A 62 5.74 -16.77 -8.51
C ASN A 62 6.85 -16.20 -9.41
N PHE A 63 7.05 -14.88 -9.38
CA PHE A 63 8.11 -14.24 -10.14
C PHE A 63 9.51 -14.67 -9.71
N LYS A 64 9.75 -14.82 -8.40
CA LYS A 64 11.02 -15.32 -7.87
C LYS A 64 11.29 -16.76 -8.30
N ILE A 65 10.25 -17.61 -8.35
CA ILE A 65 10.36 -18.99 -8.83
C ILE A 65 10.77 -18.99 -10.31
N LEU A 66 10.11 -18.18 -11.14
CA LEU A 66 10.46 -18.06 -12.56
C LEU A 66 11.90 -17.58 -12.77
N LYS A 67 12.38 -16.63 -11.97
CA LYS A 67 13.78 -16.18 -12.03
C LYS A 67 14.78 -17.30 -11.74
N LYS A 68 14.50 -18.15 -10.75
CA LYS A 68 15.35 -19.32 -10.44
C LYS A 68 15.39 -20.37 -11.55
N ILE A 69 14.38 -20.39 -12.43
CA ILE A 69 14.34 -21.30 -13.59
C ILE A 69 15.15 -20.73 -14.76
N ASN A 70 15.32 -19.40 -14.81
CA ASN A 70 15.99 -18.68 -15.90
C ASN A 70 17.45 -18.28 -15.56
N GLU A 71 17.96 -18.65 -14.40
CA GLU A 71 19.36 -18.54 -13.96
C GLU A 71 19.99 -19.94 -13.92
#